data_AF-D2UYJ2-F1
#
_entry.id   AF-D2UYJ2-F1
#
_cell.length_a   1.000
_cell.length_b   1.000
_cell.length_c   1.000
_cell.angle_alpha   90.00
_cell.angle_beta   90.00
_cell.angle_gamma   90.00
#
_symmetry.space_group_name_H-M   'P 1'
#
loop_
_entity.id
_entity.type
_entity.pdbx_description
1 polymer ?
#
loop_
_entity_poly.entity_id
_entity_poly.type
_entity_poly.pdbx_seq_one_letter_code
_entity_poly.pdbx_strand_id
1 'polypeptide(L)'
;MAFKQGLQEILEGYLRILTKAEQEFCVFEDDSESETIQNIMPLTYLKQLLRDYEIIFPKLLDIIQQVESENLIGARLLDFLHNSTFSGIPIIEATITKLLFHCNVVLMKQISAWMIYGIISNQSEFFIYEDNQSNLNNSNLDESISSSHANRDNWNKQFVLNTDEIPSYISLRVAHKILFIGKAIKVLQTFNTISNTHNQYKLPNDELVEFKQAMNIHETKKRYNSFNFEFTIDKIRMTVGGHLWNLVVSDCDLLGHIKSIRDYFFLGMGDFFLYLIEDLEKIFSQHYTPQHLQKDLKNIFKQASSKSSAEGEKFLNIFTPSYEKIILKEDSTKFDLLKSKHWPNEISLQFRVGWPLNLFFTEDIIELYNDIFQFMLTCKRMELKLSNSWLPLTRSRSSKPFPELSWTLVLRSKMSNFMYNLQFYLHTEVTDSEFMAMEKSISTETKDFETARKIHTNAILKIHQRCFLNKKQIMIPIYTIFDQCTQLCEIIYLLSQELTQANFQKSASRLEQVEKEFERNRNLLVQIAPFLFSIIENKDDV
;
A
#
# COMPACT_ATOMS: atom_id res chain seq x y z
N MET A 1 -20.68 -28.12 -14.17
CA MET A 1 -22.05 -28.21 -14.74
C MET A 1 -22.13 -27.69 -16.18
N ALA A 2 -21.59 -26.51 -16.50
CA ALA A 2 -21.62 -25.99 -17.88
C ALA A 2 -20.98 -26.90 -18.93
N PHE A 3 -19.92 -27.64 -18.57
CA PHE A 3 -19.35 -28.67 -19.44
C PHE A 3 -20.38 -29.75 -19.84
N LYS A 4 -21.23 -30.19 -18.89
CA LYS A 4 -22.30 -31.16 -19.17
C LYS A 4 -23.36 -30.58 -20.11
N GLN A 5 -23.69 -29.30 -19.96
CA GLN A 5 -24.63 -28.60 -20.84
C GLN A 5 -24.08 -28.48 -22.27
N GLY A 6 -22.78 -28.18 -22.41
CA GLY A 6 -22.14 -28.17 -23.72
C GLY A 6 -22.10 -29.56 -24.38
N LEU A 7 -21.86 -30.62 -23.60
CA LEU A 7 -21.96 -32.00 -24.10
C LEU A 7 -23.38 -32.36 -24.52
N GLN A 8 -24.40 -31.95 -23.75
CA GLN A 8 -25.81 -32.16 -24.10
C GLN A 8 -26.16 -31.51 -25.44
N GLU A 9 -25.70 -30.28 -25.72
CA GLU A 9 -25.96 -29.63 -27.02
C GLU A 9 -25.30 -30.38 -28.19
N ILE A 10 -24.09 -30.92 -27.98
CA ILE A 10 -23.41 -31.75 -29.00
C ILE A 10 -24.18 -33.04 -29.25
N LEU A 11 -24.65 -33.69 -28.18
CA LEU A 11 -25.45 -34.92 -28.26
C LEU A 11 -26.83 -34.67 -28.86
N GLU A 12 -27.47 -33.52 -28.59
CA GLU A 12 -28.71 -33.12 -29.26
C GLU A 12 -28.51 -32.96 -30.77
N GLY A 13 -27.36 -32.44 -31.19
CA GLY A 13 -27.00 -32.39 -32.61
C GLY A 13 -26.95 -33.77 -33.25
N TYR A 14 -26.37 -34.75 -32.55
CA TYR A 14 -26.34 -36.15 -32.98
C TYR A 14 -27.74 -36.79 -33.01
N LEU A 15 -28.53 -36.61 -31.95
CA LEU A 15 -29.89 -37.12 -31.84
C LEU A 15 -30.79 -36.58 -32.94
N ARG A 16 -30.65 -35.31 -33.33
CA ARG A 16 -31.41 -34.73 -34.46
C ARG A 16 -31.07 -35.39 -35.80
N ILE A 17 -29.83 -35.84 -35.98
CA ILE A 17 -29.41 -36.55 -37.20
C ILE A 17 -29.97 -37.97 -37.18
N LEU A 18 -29.99 -38.63 -36.03
CA LEU A 18 -30.65 -39.93 -35.87
C LEU A 18 -32.16 -39.85 -36.14
N THR A 19 -32.86 -38.84 -35.60
CA THR A 19 -34.30 -38.67 -35.86
C THR A 19 -34.58 -38.36 -37.33
N LYS A 20 -33.66 -37.66 -38.03
CA LYS A 20 -33.80 -37.45 -39.47
C LYS A 20 -33.59 -38.74 -40.25
N ALA A 21 -32.59 -39.54 -39.88
CA ALA A 21 -32.37 -40.84 -40.48
C ALA A 21 -33.56 -41.79 -40.22
N GLU A 22 -34.17 -41.74 -39.04
CA GLU A 22 -35.38 -42.47 -38.69
C GLU A 22 -36.60 -42.00 -39.48
N GLN A 23 -36.81 -40.69 -39.61
CA GLN A 23 -37.88 -40.12 -40.44
C GLN A 23 -37.72 -40.50 -41.91
N GLU A 24 -36.51 -40.42 -42.46
CA GLU A 24 -36.23 -40.88 -43.81
C GLU A 24 -36.52 -42.37 -43.95
N PHE A 25 -36.15 -43.19 -42.96
CA PHE A 25 -36.47 -44.62 -42.92
C PHE A 25 -37.99 -44.88 -42.94
N CYS A 26 -38.79 -44.16 -42.12
CA CYS A 26 -40.24 -44.34 -42.07
C CYS A 26 -40.95 -43.88 -43.35
N VAL A 27 -40.48 -42.81 -44.01
CA VAL A 27 -41.04 -42.36 -45.30
C VAL A 27 -40.85 -43.41 -46.40
N PHE A 28 -39.78 -44.22 -46.32
CA PHE A 28 -39.59 -45.37 -47.22
C PHE A 28 -40.52 -46.56 -46.92
N GLU A 29 -41.16 -46.62 -45.74
CA GLU A 29 -42.17 -47.65 -45.42
C GLU A 29 -43.57 -47.28 -45.92
N ASP A 30 -43.94 -45.99 -45.98
CA ASP A 30 -45.27 -45.53 -46.41
C ASP A 30 -45.52 -45.60 -47.94
N ASP A 31 -44.46 -45.70 -48.76
CA ASP A 31 -44.56 -45.84 -50.24
C ASP A 31 -44.83 -47.29 -50.71
N SER A 32 -45.18 -48.20 -49.78
CA SER A 32 -45.39 -49.63 -50.03
C SER A 32 -46.71 -50.01 -50.71
N GLU A 33 -47.14 -49.27 -51.74
CA GLU A 33 -48.23 -49.71 -52.65
C GLU A 33 -47.79 -49.87 -54.11
N SER A 34 -46.50 -49.66 -54.44
CA SER A 34 -45.98 -49.93 -55.79
C SER A 34 -44.80 -50.90 -55.73
N GLU A 35 -45.06 -52.17 -56.04
CA GLU A 35 -44.04 -53.20 -56.20
C GLU A 35 -42.98 -52.79 -57.24
N THR A 36 -41.73 -53.17 -56.98
CA THR A 36 -40.52 -53.09 -57.85
C THR A 36 -39.67 -51.81 -57.80
N ILE A 37 -39.05 -51.55 -56.65
CA ILE A 37 -37.59 -51.61 -56.39
C ILE A 37 -37.47 -51.38 -54.88
N GLN A 38 -36.81 -52.29 -54.17
CA GLN A 38 -36.54 -52.17 -52.73
C GLN A 38 -35.77 -50.87 -52.46
N ASN A 39 -36.47 -49.80 -52.07
CA ASN A 39 -35.87 -48.57 -51.54
C ASN A 39 -35.37 -48.83 -50.12
N ILE A 40 -34.33 -49.67 -50.01
CA ILE A 40 -33.60 -49.89 -48.78
C ILE A 40 -32.58 -48.77 -48.67
N MET A 41 -32.63 -47.99 -47.60
CA MET A 41 -31.56 -47.05 -47.27
C MET A 41 -30.23 -47.82 -47.18
N PRO A 42 -29.25 -47.58 -48.07
CA PRO A 42 -28.03 -48.35 -48.06
C PRO A 42 -27.22 -48.03 -46.80
N LEU A 43 -26.64 -49.05 -46.16
CA LEU A 43 -25.81 -48.88 -44.96
C LEU A 43 -24.66 -47.86 -45.16
N THR A 44 -24.20 -47.71 -46.40
CA THR A 44 -23.23 -46.71 -46.84
C THR A 44 -23.71 -45.27 -46.66
N TYR A 45 -25.00 -45.00 -46.85
CA TYR A 45 -25.60 -43.69 -46.64
C TYR A 45 -25.68 -43.35 -45.15
N LEU A 46 -26.09 -44.30 -44.30
CA LEU A 46 -26.07 -44.16 -42.85
C LEU A 46 -24.64 -43.93 -42.33
N LYS A 47 -23.66 -44.68 -42.86
CA LYS A 47 -22.24 -44.48 -42.55
C LYS A 47 -21.73 -43.09 -42.97
N GLN A 48 -22.22 -42.56 -44.08
CA GLN A 48 -21.88 -41.20 -44.52
C GLN A 48 -22.49 -40.12 -43.61
N LEU A 49 -23.74 -40.29 -43.17
CA LEU A 49 -24.41 -39.38 -42.24
C LEU A 49 -23.75 -39.37 -40.85
N LEU A 50 -23.25 -40.52 -40.38
CA LEU A 50 -22.60 -40.65 -39.07
C LEU A 50 -21.09 -40.36 -39.06
N ARG A 51 -20.47 -40.15 -40.22
CA ARG A 51 -19.03 -40.00 -40.38
C ARG A 51 -18.44 -38.88 -39.52
N ASP A 52 -19.14 -37.76 -39.38
CA ASP A 52 -18.67 -36.63 -38.60
C ASP A 52 -18.59 -36.99 -37.09
N TYR A 53 -19.54 -37.80 -36.59
CA TYR A 53 -19.61 -38.22 -35.20
C TYR A 53 -18.70 -39.40 -34.87
N GLU A 54 -18.37 -40.23 -35.87
CA GLU A 54 -17.34 -41.27 -35.76
C GLU A 54 -15.97 -40.68 -35.38
N ILE A 55 -15.69 -39.44 -35.79
CA ILE A 55 -14.45 -38.72 -35.47
C ILE A 55 -14.58 -37.94 -34.15
N ILE A 56 -15.76 -37.36 -33.87
CA ILE A 56 -16.00 -36.53 -32.68
C ILE A 56 -16.02 -37.36 -31.39
N PHE A 57 -16.72 -38.50 -31.37
CA PHE A 57 -16.94 -39.27 -30.14
C PHE A 57 -15.68 -39.87 -29.52
N PRO A 58 -14.73 -40.46 -30.27
CA PRO A 58 -13.49 -40.94 -29.68
C PRO A 58 -12.72 -39.82 -28.99
N LYS A 59 -12.63 -38.65 -29.63
CA LYS A 59 -11.91 -37.51 -29.05
C LYS A 59 -12.61 -36.92 -27.82
N LEU A 60 -13.94 -36.89 -27.81
CA LEU A 60 -14.71 -36.47 -26.63
C LEU A 60 -14.56 -37.48 -25.48
N LEU A 61 -14.50 -38.77 -25.78
CA LEU A 61 -14.30 -39.82 -24.78
C LEU A 61 -12.90 -39.74 -24.17
N ASP A 62 -11.86 -39.50 -24.97
CA ASP A 62 -10.51 -39.20 -24.47
C ASP A 62 -10.50 -37.99 -23.54
N ILE A 63 -11.19 -36.90 -23.92
CA ILE A 63 -11.31 -35.67 -23.11
C ILE A 63 -12.01 -35.98 -21.78
N ILE A 64 -13.11 -36.73 -21.80
CA ILE A 64 -13.86 -37.08 -20.58
C ILE A 64 -13.01 -37.95 -19.67
N GLN A 65 -12.31 -38.96 -20.21
CA GLN A 65 -11.43 -39.82 -19.42
C GLN A 65 -10.26 -39.04 -18.81
N GLN A 66 -9.70 -38.07 -19.53
CA GLN A 66 -8.66 -37.18 -19.00
C GLN A 66 -9.20 -36.26 -17.90
N VAL A 67 -10.39 -35.71 -18.06
CA VAL A 67 -11.05 -34.89 -17.03
C VAL A 67 -11.36 -35.70 -15.77
N GLU A 68 -11.81 -36.95 -15.91
CA GLU A 68 -12.12 -37.84 -14.79
C GLU A 68 -10.87 -38.37 -14.08
N SER A 69 -9.80 -38.66 -14.82
CA SER A 69 -8.55 -39.16 -14.23
C SER A 69 -7.75 -38.07 -13.49
N GLU A 70 -7.74 -36.85 -14.02
CA GLU A 70 -7.00 -35.73 -13.42
C GLU A 70 -7.83 -34.88 -12.44
N ASN A 71 -9.14 -35.17 -12.28
CA ASN A 71 -10.08 -34.38 -11.49
C ASN A 71 -9.97 -32.86 -11.77
N LEU A 72 -10.01 -32.49 -13.06
CA LEU A 72 -9.88 -31.10 -13.47
C LEU A 72 -11.11 -30.28 -13.05
N ILE A 73 -10.90 -29.31 -12.17
CA ILE A 73 -11.92 -28.39 -11.66
C ILE A 73 -11.57 -26.96 -12.13
N GLY A 74 -12.60 -26.13 -12.32
CA GLY A 74 -12.43 -24.68 -12.52
C GLY A 74 -11.60 -24.31 -13.75
N ALA A 75 -10.54 -23.53 -13.54
CA ALA A 75 -9.72 -22.99 -14.62
C ALA A 75 -8.82 -24.02 -15.28
N ARG A 76 -8.43 -25.07 -14.57
CA ARG A 76 -7.63 -26.16 -15.13
C ARG A 76 -8.38 -26.89 -16.25
N LEU A 77 -9.70 -27.04 -16.09
CA LEU A 77 -10.56 -27.57 -17.15
C LEU A 77 -10.60 -26.64 -18.37
N LEU A 78 -10.65 -25.32 -18.15
CA LEU A 78 -10.65 -24.34 -19.24
C LEU A 78 -9.32 -24.37 -20.02
N ASP A 79 -8.19 -24.51 -19.34
CA ASP A 79 -6.87 -24.60 -19.96
C ASP A 79 -6.70 -25.88 -20.75
N PHE A 80 -7.13 -27.00 -20.19
CA PHE A 80 -7.13 -28.27 -20.88
C PHE A 80 -8.00 -28.20 -22.15
N LEU A 81 -9.21 -27.65 -22.05
CA LEU A 81 -10.10 -27.45 -23.20
C LEU A 81 -9.47 -26.50 -24.22
N HIS A 82 -8.84 -25.42 -23.78
CA HIS A 82 -8.16 -24.48 -24.66
C HIS A 82 -7.01 -25.15 -25.42
N ASN A 83 -6.16 -25.92 -24.74
CA ASN A 83 -5.08 -26.68 -25.38
C ASN A 83 -5.61 -27.71 -26.37
N SER A 84 -6.75 -28.33 -26.07
CA SER A 84 -7.37 -29.31 -26.96
C SER A 84 -7.98 -28.69 -28.23
N THR A 85 -8.16 -27.36 -28.29
CA THR A 85 -8.60 -26.68 -29.54
C THR A 85 -7.54 -26.75 -30.65
N PHE A 86 -6.26 -26.95 -30.33
CA PHE A 86 -5.17 -26.99 -31.31
C PHE A 86 -5.04 -28.32 -32.08
N SER A 87 -6.08 -29.18 -32.11
CA SER A 87 -5.99 -30.53 -32.70
C SER A 87 -5.88 -30.56 -34.25
N GLY A 88 -5.93 -29.42 -34.94
CA GLY A 88 -5.73 -29.30 -36.39
C GLY A 88 -6.88 -29.82 -37.26
N ILE A 89 -7.87 -30.49 -36.67
CA ILE A 89 -9.09 -30.97 -37.35
C ILE A 89 -10.23 -29.96 -37.12
N PRO A 90 -10.80 -29.35 -38.18
CA PRO A 90 -11.76 -28.24 -38.02
C PRO A 90 -13.08 -28.65 -37.37
N ILE A 91 -13.52 -29.90 -37.59
CA ILE A 91 -14.76 -30.43 -36.99
C ILE A 91 -14.57 -30.58 -35.47
N ILE A 92 -13.44 -31.15 -35.05
CA ILE A 92 -13.10 -31.31 -33.63
C ILE A 92 -12.90 -29.94 -32.98
N GLU A 93 -12.14 -29.04 -33.62
CA GLU A 93 -11.96 -27.66 -33.16
C GLU A 93 -13.32 -26.96 -32.98
N ALA A 94 -14.25 -27.11 -33.93
CA ALA A 94 -15.59 -26.53 -33.83
C ALA A 94 -16.40 -27.11 -32.66
N THR A 95 -16.25 -28.40 -32.33
CA THR A 95 -16.93 -29.00 -31.17
C THR A 95 -16.31 -28.57 -29.85
N ILE A 96 -14.98 -28.55 -29.75
CA ILE A 96 -14.27 -28.15 -28.53
C ILE A 96 -14.45 -26.65 -28.28
N THR A 97 -14.44 -25.81 -29.31
CA THR A 97 -14.72 -24.37 -29.16
C THR A 97 -16.14 -24.11 -28.66
N LYS A 98 -17.14 -24.93 -29.02
CA LYS A 98 -18.48 -24.88 -28.43
C LYS A 98 -18.48 -25.28 -26.95
N LEU A 99 -17.76 -26.35 -26.57
CA LEU A 99 -17.62 -26.74 -25.16
C LEU A 99 -16.92 -25.66 -24.33
N LEU A 100 -15.84 -25.11 -24.87
CA LEU A 100 -15.08 -24.02 -24.27
C LEU A 100 -15.94 -22.76 -24.14
N PHE A 101 -16.79 -22.47 -25.13
CA PHE A 101 -17.74 -21.35 -25.06
C PHE A 101 -18.68 -21.47 -23.85
N HIS A 102 -19.35 -22.61 -23.67
CA HIS A 102 -20.24 -22.82 -22.51
C HIS A 102 -19.54 -22.67 -21.17
N CYS A 103 -18.30 -23.16 -21.06
CA CYS A 103 -17.51 -23.01 -19.85
C CYS A 103 -17.07 -21.55 -19.63
N ASN A 104 -16.67 -20.86 -20.70
CA ASN A 104 -16.32 -19.43 -20.66
C ASN A 104 -17.48 -18.53 -20.29
N VAL A 105 -18.73 -18.87 -20.64
CA VAL A 105 -19.91 -18.10 -20.20
C VAL A 105 -19.99 -18.08 -18.67
N VAL A 106 -19.68 -19.19 -17.99
CA VAL A 106 -19.68 -19.22 -16.51
C VAL A 106 -18.58 -18.33 -15.95
N LEU A 107 -17.36 -18.42 -16.50
CA LEU A 107 -16.24 -17.58 -16.09
C LEU A 107 -16.56 -16.08 -16.30
N MET A 108 -17.12 -15.72 -17.46
CA MET A 108 -17.49 -14.34 -17.78
C MET A 108 -18.60 -13.81 -16.87
N LYS A 109 -19.56 -14.64 -16.49
CA LYS A 109 -20.58 -14.29 -15.49
C LYS A 109 -20.00 -14.07 -14.10
N GLN A 110 -19.02 -14.87 -13.68
CA GLN A 110 -18.31 -14.66 -12.41
C GLN A 110 -17.50 -13.36 -12.44
N ILE A 111 -16.78 -13.10 -13.54
CA ILE A 111 -16.02 -11.87 -13.74
C ILE A 111 -16.96 -10.65 -13.79
N SER A 112 -18.10 -10.73 -14.49
CA SER A 112 -19.07 -9.63 -14.55
C SER A 112 -19.75 -9.39 -13.20
N ALA A 113 -20.09 -10.45 -12.45
CA ALA A 113 -20.61 -10.31 -11.09
C ALA A 113 -19.61 -9.60 -10.16
N TRP A 114 -18.34 -9.97 -10.22
CA TRP A 114 -17.28 -9.32 -9.46
C TRP A 114 -17.05 -7.86 -9.89
N MET A 115 -16.95 -7.60 -11.19
CA MET A 115 -16.67 -6.27 -11.73
C MET A 115 -17.85 -5.30 -11.71
N ILE A 116 -19.08 -5.75 -11.53
CA ILE A 116 -20.26 -4.87 -11.49
C ILE A 116 -20.74 -4.72 -10.06
N TYR A 117 -20.77 -5.83 -9.31
CA TYR A 117 -21.40 -5.87 -8.00
C TYR A 117 -20.40 -6.09 -6.87
N GLY A 118 -19.14 -6.43 -7.13
CA GLY A 118 -18.17 -6.73 -6.07
C GLY A 118 -18.50 -7.99 -5.27
N ILE A 119 -19.33 -8.88 -5.82
CA ILE A 119 -19.79 -10.11 -5.16
C ILE A 119 -19.03 -11.30 -5.75
N ILE A 120 -18.49 -12.16 -4.88
CA ILE A 120 -17.90 -13.44 -5.26
C ILE A 120 -18.98 -14.52 -5.08
N SER A 121 -19.44 -15.11 -6.18
CA SER A 121 -20.52 -16.11 -6.14
C SER A 121 -20.02 -17.51 -5.72
N ASN A 122 -18.82 -17.92 -6.16
CA ASN A 122 -18.20 -19.20 -5.83
C ASN A 122 -16.72 -19.00 -5.47
N GLN A 123 -16.32 -19.30 -4.24
CA GLN A 123 -14.95 -19.05 -3.75
C GLN A 123 -13.93 -20.12 -4.14
N SER A 124 -14.37 -21.35 -4.48
CA SER A 124 -13.46 -22.48 -4.72
C SER A 124 -13.00 -22.66 -6.16
N GLU A 125 -13.70 -22.06 -7.13
CA GLU A 125 -13.45 -22.24 -8.57
C GLU A 125 -13.04 -20.94 -9.29
N PHE A 126 -12.96 -19.83 -8.55
CA PHE A 126 -12.62 -18.52 -9.09
C PHE A 126 -11.24 -18.09 -8.63
N PHE A 127 -10.48 -17.43 -9.51
CA PHE A 127 -9.11 -16.98 -9.20
C PHE A 127 -9.04 -15.86 -8.15
N ILE A 128 -10.17 -15.33 -7.66
CA ILE A 128 -10.21 -14.38 -6.54
C ILE A 128 -10.88 -15.06 -5.35
N TYR A 129 -10.17 -15.15 -4.23
CA TYR A 129 -10.70 -15.64 -2.97
C TYR A 129 -10.59 -14.59 -1.87
N GLU A 130 -11.43 -14.73 -0.84
CA GLU A 130 -11.39 -13.89 0.34
C GLU A 130 -10.53 -14.58 1.42
N ASP A 131 -9.39 -14.00 1.79
CA ASP A 131 -8.53 -14.55 2.83
C ASP A 131 -9.09 -14.21 4.23
N ASN A 132 -9.89 -15.14 4.75
CA ASN A 132 -10.49 -15.02 6.08
C ASN A 132 -9.51 -15.30 7.24
N GLN A 133 -8.25 -15.72 6.97
CA GLN A 133 -7.33 -16.10 8.05
C GLN A 133 -6.87 -14.92 8.92
N SER A 134 -6.99 -13.68 8.42
CA SER A 134 -6.70 -12.48 9.22
C SER A 134 -7.73 -12.20 10.33
N ASN A 135 -8.91 -12.84 10.32
CA ASN A 135 -9.95 -12.66 11.33
C ASN A 135 -9.81 -13.58 12.55
N LEU A 136 -9.10 -14.71 12.46
CA LEU A 136 -9.00 -15.69 13.56
C LEU A 136 -7.87 -15.40 14.54
N ASN A 137 -6.74 -14.85 14.07
CA ASN A 137 -5.56 -14.61 14.91
C ASN A 137 -5.69 -13.37 15.83
N ASN A 138 -6.73 -12.54 15.66
CA ASN A 138 -7.00 -11.39 16.53
C ASN A 138 -8.06 -11.67 17.63
N SER A 139 -8.51 -12.92 17.77
CA SER A 139 -9.53 -13.27 18.77
C SER A 139 -8.98 -13.56 20.17
N ASN A 140 -7.65 -13.60 20.36
CA ASN A 140 -7.02 -14.01 21.63
C ASN A 140 -6.10 -12.95 22.28
N LEU A 141 -6.38 -11.65 22.13
CA LEU A 141 -5.79 -10.60 22.97
C LEU A 141 -6.84 -9.54 23.34
N ASP A 142 -7.36 -9.68 24.56
CA ASP A 142 -8.03 -8.69 25.42
C ASP A 142 -9.28 -7.96 24.87
N GLU A 143 -10.44 -8.49 25.25
CA GLU A 143 -11.73 -7.80 25.26
C GLU A 143 -11.74 -6.64 26.28
N SER A 144 -11.19 -5.48 25.92
CA SER A 144 -11.73 -4.19 26.38
C SER A 144 -11.13 -3.02 25.59
N ILE A 145 -12.04 -2.25 24.99
CA ILE A 145 -11.85 -0.97 24.28
C ILE A 145 -11.73 -1.12 22.75
N SER A 146 -12.89 -0.94 22.08
CA SER A 146 -13.08 -0.58 20.65
C SER A 146 -12.80 -1.64 19.58
N SER A 147 -13.58 -2.73 19.61
CA SER A 147 -13.65 -3.82 18.62
C SER A 147 -14.34 -3.48 17.27
N SER A 148 -14.36 -2.22 16.84
CA SER A 148 -14.93 -1.80 15.54
C SER A 148 -13.88 -1.26 14.55
N HIS A 149 -12.65 -1.00 15.01
CA HIS A 149 -11.64 -0.28 14.21
C HIS A 149 -10.52 -1.19 13.66
N ALA A 150 -10.17 -2.30 14.30
CA ALA A 150 -9.08 -3.18 13.86
C ALA A 150 -9.42 -4.08 12.64
N ASN A 151 -10.70 -4.28 12.31
CA ASN A 151 -11.12 -5.11 11.17
C ASN A 151 -11.00 -4.39 9.80
N ARG A 152 -10.63 -3.10 9.78
CA ARG A 152 -10.75 -2.25 8.58
C ARG A 152 -9.45 -2.08 7.78
N ASP A 153 -8.30 -2.45 8.35
CA ASP A 153 -6.97 -2.24 7.73
C ASP A 153 -6.50 -3.43 6.86
N ASN A 154 -7.27 -4.53 6.84
CA ASN A 154 -6.92 -5.75 6.11
C ASN A 154 -7.34 -5.77 4.63
N TRP A 155 -7.74 -4.65 4.02
CA TRP A 155 -8.24 -4.64 2.63
C TRP A 155 -7.28 -5.23 1.58
N ASN A 156 -5.99 -4.92 1.68
CA ASN A 156 -4.97 -5.46 0.76
C ASN A 156 -4.80 -6.97 0.94
N LYS A 157 -5.09 -7.49 2.13
CA LYS A 157 -5.02 -8.92 2.50
C LYS A 157 -6.35 -9.66 2.28
N GLN A 158 -7.48 -8.95 2.28
CA GLN A 158 -8.83 -9.54 2.19
C GLN A 158 -9.08 -10.25 0.87
N PHE A 159 -8.59 -9.74 -0.27
CA PHE A 159 -8.74 -10.44 -1.55
C PHE A 159 -7.41 -10.64 -2.25
N VAL A 160 -7.12 -11.89 -2.55
CA VAL A 160 -5.86 -12.34 -3.15
C VAL A 160 -6.17 -13.12 -4.42
N LEU A 161 -5.25 -13.03 -5.39
CA LEU A 161 -5.30 -13.82 -6.61
C LEU A 161 -4.71 -15.20 -6.35
N ASN A 162 -5.46 -16.25 -6.67
CA ASN A 162 -4.90 -17.59 -6.80
C ASN A 162 -4.33 -17.75 -8.21
N THR A 163 -3.01 -17.80 -8.33
CA THR A 163 -2.31 -17.93 -9.63
C THR A 163 -2.63 -19.24 -10.34
N ASP A 164 -2.99 -20.29 -9.59
CA ASP A 164 -3.19 -21.64 -10.11
C ASP A 164 -4.58 -21.83 -10.74
N GLU A 165 -5.50 -20.91 -10.48
CA GLU A 165 -6.88 -20.91 -10.99
C GLU A 165 -7.09 -19.82 -12.05
N ILE A 166 -6.02 -19.24 -12.60
CA ILE A 166 -6.09 -18.29 -13.72
C ILE A 166 -5.93 -19.07 -15.02
N PRO A 167 -6.91 -19.02 -15.95
CA PRO A 167 -6.74 -19.66 -17.25
C PRO A 167 -5.55 -19.06 -18.02
N SER A 168 -4.76 -19.90 -18.69
CA SER A 168 -3.52 -19.55 -19.39
C SER A 168 -3.72 -18.51 -20.50
N TYR A 169 -4.91 -18.43 -21.09
CA TYR A 169 -5.29 -17.42 -22.08
C TYR A 169 -5.62 -16.04 -21.48
N ILE A 170 -5.70 -15.91 -20.15
CA ILE A 170 -5.86 -14.65 -19.43
C ILE A 170 -4.51 -14.26 -18.82
N SER A 171 -3.98 -13.10 -19.20
CA SER A 171 -2.72 -12.63 -18.62
C SER A 171 -2.89 -12.24 -17.15
N LEU A 172 -1.84 -12.47 -16.35
CA LEU A 172 -1.78 -12.03 -14.95
C LEU A 172 -2.08 -10.54 -14.80
N ARG A 173 -1.67 -9.72 -15.78
CA ARG A 173 -1.92 -8.27 -15.80
C ARG A 173 -3.41 -7.97 -15.85
N VAL A 174 -4.18 -8.68 -16.68
CA VAL A 174 -5.63 -8.52 -16.77
C VAL A 174 -6.31 -9.02 -15.49
N ALA A 175 -5.83 -10.12 -14.91
CA ALA A 175 -6.33 -10.61 -13.62
C ALA A 175 -6.14 -9.58 -12.49
N HIS A 176 -4.98 -8.91 -12.42
CA HIS A 176 -4.76 -7.80 -11.49
C HIS A 176 -5.71 -6.62 -11.72
N LYS A 177 -6.00 -6.26 -12.97
CA LYS A 177 -7.00 -5.22 -13.31
C LYS A 177 -8.40 -5.62 -12.81
N ILE A 178 -8.81 -6.87 -13.03
CA ILE A 178 -10.11 -7.40 -12.56
C ILE A 178 -10.20 -7.38 -11.03
N LEU A 179 -9.13 -7.79 -10.34
CA LEU A 179 -9.05 -7.71 -8.88
C LEU A 179 -9.24 -6.27 -8.40
N PHE A 180 -8.52 -5.32 -8.99
CA PHE A 180 -8.62 -3.92 -8.65
C PHE A 180 -10.03 -3.37 -8.85
N ILE A 181 -10.69 -3.67 -9.97
CA ILE A 181 -12.05 -3.19 -10.28
C ILE A 181 -13.03 -3.61 -9.18
N GLY A 182 -13.11 -4.91 -8.88
CA GLY A 182 -14.08 -5.38 -7.89
C GLY A 182 -13.73 -4.95 -6.46
N LYS A 183 -12.44 -4.82 -6.14
CA LYS A 183 -11.97 -4.12 -4.94
C LYS A 183 -12.56 -2.70 -4.89
N ALA A 184 -12.26 -1.87 -5.88
CA ALA A 184 -12.71 -0.47 -5.92
C ALA A 184 -14.25 -0.37 -5.79
N ILE A 185 -15.01 -1.25 -6.42
CA ILE A 185 -16.48 -1.25 -6.33
C ILE A 185 -16.97 -1.62 -4.94
N LYS A 186 -16.40 -2.63 -4.30
CA LYS A 186 -16.77 -2.96 -2.91
C LYS A 186 -16.42 -1.80 -1.97
N VAL A 187 -15.33 -1.05 -2.21
CA VAL A 187 -15.05 0.22 -1.50
C VAL A 187 -16.14 1.25 -1.72
N LEU A 188 -16.52 1.54 -2.97
CA LEU A 188 -17.58 2.51 -3.27
C LEU A 188 -18.92 2.10 -2.62
N GLN A 189 -19.25 0.81 -2.60
CA GLN A 189 -20.45 0.29 -1.97
C GLN A 189 -20.42 0.43 -0.45
N THR A 190 -19.31 0.04 0.20
CA THR A 190 -19.17 0.19 1.65
C THR A 190 -19.21 1.66 2.04
N PHE A 191 -18.70 2.57 1.20
CA PHE A 191 -18.80 4.01 1.45
C PHE A 191 -20.25 4.45 1.53
N ASN A 192 -21.03 4.12 0.50
CA ASN A 192 -22.45 4.47 0.47
C ASN A 192 -23.23 3.92 1.67
N THR A 193 -22.86 2.74 2.19
CA THR A 193 -23.49 2.19 3.40
C THR A 193 -23.08 2.92 4.67
N ILE A 194 -21.85 3.44 4.75
CA ILE A 194 -21.32 4.11 5.95
C ILE A 194 -21.77 5.57 5.99
N SER A 195 -21.78 6.26 4.86
CA SER A 195 -22.09 7.70 4.76
C SER A 195 -23.59 8.01 4.74
N ASN A 196 -24.47 7.00 4.71
CA ASN A 196 -25.93 7.16 4.49
C ASN A 196 -26.29 8.06 3.28
N THR A 197 -25.35 8.27 2.35
CA THR A 197 -25.58 8.99 1.10
C THR A 197 -26.21 8.02 0.12
N HIS A 198 -27.54 7.90 0.15
CA HIS A 198 -28.26 7.02 -0.77
C HIS A 198 -27.90 7.34 -2.23
N ASN A 199 -27.10 6.46 -2.85
CA ASN A 199 -26.81 6.38 -4.29
C ASN A 199 -25.89 7.45 -4.91
N GLN A 200 -25.07 8.21 -4.15
CA GLN A 200 -24.16 9.19 -4.77
C GLN A 200 -22.98 8.55 -5.52
N TYR A 201 -22.43 7.43 -5.02
CA TYR A 201 -21.25 6.78 -5.61
C TYR A 201 -21.54 5.40 -6.21
N LYS A 202 -22.80 5.11 -6.55
CA LYS A 202 -23.09 3.98 -7.44
C LYS A 202 -22.64 4.39 -8.83
N LEU A 203 -22.00 3.48 -9.56
CA LEU A 203 -21.78 3.68 -10.99
C LEU A 203 -23.12 4.11 -11.62
N PRO A 204 -23.15 5.21 -12.40
CA PRO A 204 -24.35 5.66 -13.09
C PRO A 204 -25.03 4.48 -13.79
N ASN A 205 -26.37 4.42 -13.72
CA ASN A 205 -27.12 3.32 -14.35
C ASN A 205 -26.79 3.19 -15.84
N ASP A 206 -26.46 4.29 -16.52
CA ASP A 206 -26.05 4.30 -17.92
C ASP A 206 -24.69 3.61 -18.15
N GLU A 207 -23.71 3.85 -17.27
CA GLU A 207 -22.41 3.17 -17.32
C GLU A 207 -22.55 1.68 -16.97
N LEU A 208 -23.39 1.35 -15.99
CA LEU A 208 -23.72 -0.05 -15.64
C LEU A 208 -24.39 -0.80 -16.79
N VAL A 209 -25.27 -0.13 -17.54
CA VAL A 209 -25.92 -0.70 -18.73
C VAL A 209 -24.89 -0.89 -19.84
N GLU A 210 -23.99 0.08 -20.06
CA GLU A 210 -22.90 -0.05 -21.03
C GLU A 210 -21.93 -1.19 -20.66
N PHE A 211 -21.58 -1.34 -19.38
CA PHE A 211 -20.72 -2.44 -18.92
C PHE A 211 -21.39 -3.80 -19.05
N LYS A 212 -22.68 -3.91 -18.74
CA LYS A 212 -23.45 -5.14 -18.99
C LYS A 212 -23.51 -5.46 -20.48
N GLN A 213 -23.73 -4.47 -21.34
CA GLN A 213 -23.72 -4.68 -22.79
C GLN A 213 -22.34 -5.12 -23.29
N ALA A 214 -21.27 -4.48 -22.82
CA ALA A 214 -19.90 -4.82 -23.19
C ALA A 214 -19.51 -6.24 -22.74
N MET A 215 -19.92 -6.67 -21.55
CA MET A 215 -19.70 -8.03 -21.05
C MET A 215 -20.58 -9.06 -21.76
N ASN A 216 -21.85 -8.73 -22.03
CA ASN A 216 -22.76 -9.62 -22.79
C ASN A 216 -22.25 -9.93 -24.20
N ILE A 217 -21.53 -8.99 -24.84
CA ILE A 217 -20.89 -9.24 -26.13
C ILE A 217 -19.83 -10.33 -26.03
N HIS A 218 -19.12 -10.44 -24.90
CA HIS A 218 -18.14 -11.50 -24.66
C HIS A 218 -18.80 -12.81 -24.21
N GLU A 219 -19.95 -12.74 -23.53
CA GLU A 219 -20.77 -13.92 -23.18
C GLU A 219 -21.44 -14.56 -24.41
N THR A 220 -21.66 -13.81 -25.49
CA THR A 220 -22.39 -14.28 -26.69
C THR A 220 -21.49 -14.69 -27.86
N LYS A 221 -20.22 -14.27 -27.87
CA LYS A 221 -19.29 -14.57 -28.96
C LYS A 221 -18.66 -15.97 -28.82
N LYS A 222 -18.79 -16.77 -29.89
CA LYS A 222 -18.23 -18.15 -29.98
C LYS A 222 -16.70 -18.24 -29.94
N ARG A 223 -15.98 -17.14 -30.20
CA ARG A 223 -14.51 -17.09 -30.15
C ARG A 223 -14.05 -16.06 -29.13
N TYR A 224 -13.21 -16.50 -28.21
CA TYR A 224 -12.53 -15.62 -27.26
C TYR A 224 -11.54 -14.73 -28.02
N ASN A 225 -11.66 -13.42 -27.86
CA ASN A 225 -10.69 -12.46 -28.35
C ASN A 225 -10.05 -11.73 -27.17
N SER A 226 -8.82 -12.12 -26.86
CA SER A 226 -8.03 -11.55 -25.76
C SER A 226 -7.94 -10.03 -25.82
N PHE A 227 -7.79 -9.45 -27.01
CA PHE A 227 -7.60 -8.00 -27.16
C PHE A 227 -8.87 -7.22 -26.84
N ASN A 228 -10.02 -7.65 -27.39
CA ASN A 228 -11.29 -6.98 -27.11
C ASN A 228 -11.69 -7.12 -25.64
N PHE A 229 -11.37 -8.27 -25.04
CA PHE A 229 -11.58 -8.49 -23.61
C PHE A 229 -10.72 -7.52 -22.79
N GLU A 230 -9.41 -7.48 -23.02
CA GLU A 230 -8.50 -6.57 -22.32
C GLU A 230 -8.91 -5.09 -22.49
N PHE A 231 -9.25 -4.66 -23.71
CA PHE A 231 -9.71 -3.30 -23.96
C PHE A 231 -10.99 -2.95 -23.17
N THR A 232 -11.92 -3.90 -23.06
CA THR A 232 -13.15 -3.73 -22.27
C THR A 232 -12.82 -3.57 -20.79
N ILE A 233 -11.93 -4.41 -20.27
CA ILE A 233 -11.46 -4.35 -18.88
C ILE A 233 -10.75 -3.03 -18.60
N ASP A 234 -9.91 -2.55 -19.53
CA ASP A 234 -9.22 -1.27 -19.39
C ASP A 234 -10.18 -0.09 -19.34
N LYS A 235 -11.22 -0.09 -20.17
CA LYS A 235 -12.27 0.92 -20.14
C LYS A 235 -12.98 0.93 -18.78
N ILE A 236 -13.40 -0.24 -18.27
CA ILE A 236 -14.03 -0.37 -16.95
C ILE A 236 -13.10 0.14 -15.86
N ARG A 237 -11.83 -0.28 -15.90
CA ARG A 237 -10.80 0.11 -14.91
C ARG A 237 -10.60 1.61 -14.87
N MET A 238 -10.54 2.29 -16.02
CA MET A 238 -10.39 3.75 -16.06
C MET A 238 -11.60 4.46 -15.45
N THR A 239 -12.82 4.03 -15.77
CA THR A 239 -14.04 4.65 -15.22
C THR A 239 -14.14 4.44 -13.71
N VAL A 240 -13.99 3.19 -13.24
CA VAL A 240 -14.05 2.87 -11.80
C VAL A 240 -12.91 3.54 -11.03
N GLY A 241 -11.71 3.58 -11.60
CA GLY A 241 -10.56 4.28 -11.02
C GLY A 241 -10.79 5.79 -10.88
N GLY A 242 -11.46 6.41 -11.86
CA GLY A 242 -11.85 7.82 -11.81
C GLY A 242 -12.91 8.12 -10.74
N HIS A 243 -13.90 7.24 -10.57
CA HIS A 243 -14.89 7.39 -9.50
C HIS A 243 -14.25 7.23 -8.11
N LEU A 244 -13.37 6.24 -7.94
CA LEU A 244 -12.61 6.06 -6.70
C LEU A 244 -11.70 7.27 -6.42
N TRP A 245 -11.08 7.83 -7.47
CA TRP A 245 -10.27 9.05 -7.37
C TRP A 245 -11.07 10.24 -6.87
N ASN A 246 -12.24 10.51 -7.46
CA ASN A 246 -13.09 11.62 -7.04
C ASN A 246 -13.53 11.47 -5.58
N LEU A 247 -13.91 10.26 -5.16
CA LEU A 247 -14.29 9.98 -3.77
C LEU A 247 -13.15 10.25 -2.79
N VAL A 248 -11.92 9.84 -3.13
CA VAL A 248 -10.76 10.01 -2.25
C VAL A 248 -10.25 11.46 -2.23
N VAL A 249 -10.19 12.11 -3.39
CA VAL A 249 -9.59 13.45 -3.50
C VAL A 249 -10.57 14.57 -3.19
N SER A 250 -11.80 14.48 -3.70
CA SER A 250 -12.81 15.53 -3.52
C SER A 250 -13.58 15.36 -2.22
N ASP A 251 -14.08 14.15 -1.92
CA ASP A 251 -14.99 13.95 -0.78
C ASP A 251 -14.26 13.65 0.53
N CYS A 252 -13.09 13.01 0.45
CA CYS A 252 -12.26 12.72 1.62
C CYS A 252 -11.09 13.71 1.81
N ASP A 253 -10.96 14.75 0.97
CA ASP A 253 -9.91 15.78 1.06
C ASP A 253 -8.49 15.19 1.25
N LEU A 254 -8.08 14.27 0.38
CA LEU A 254 -6.77 13.62 0.44
C LEU A 254 -5.61 14.64 0.52
N LEU A 255 -5.71 15.75 -0.22
CA LEU A 255 -4.68 16.79 -0.20
C LEU A 255 -4.59 17.48 1.17
N GLY A 256 -5.72 17.73 1.82
CA GLY A 256 -5.76 18.17 3.22
C GLY A 256 -5.04 17.21 4.16
N HIS A 257 -5.27 15.89 4.01
CA HIS A 257 -4.57 14.88 4.81
C HIS A 257 -3.07 14.80 4.53
N ILE A 258 -2.63 14.86 3.27
CA ILE A 258 -1.21 14.90 2.90
C ILE A 258 -0.54 16.15 3.49
N LYS A 259 -1.22 17.29 3.43
CA LYS A 259 -0.74 18.53 4.05
C LYS A 259 -0.61 18.37 5.56
N SER A 260 -1.60 17.81 6.24
CA SER A 260 -1.48 17.54 7.68
C SER A 260 -0.37 16.55 8.00
N ILE A 261 -0.15 15.52 7.17
CA ILE A 261 1.00 14.62 7.35
C ILE A 261 2.31 15.39 7.25
N ARG A 262 2.46 16.30 6.28
CA ARG A 262 3.63 17.19 6.20
C ARG A 262 3.78 18.02 7.48
N ASP A 263 2.68 18.61 7.94
CA ASP A 263 2.66 19.53 9.06
C ASP A 263 3.03 18.86 10.40
N TYR A 264 2.64 17.59 10.62
CA TYR A 264 2.94 16.83 11.85
C TYR A 264 4.13 15.85 11.73
N PHE A 265 4.20 14.99 10.71
CA PHE A 265 5.29 14.00 10.60
C PHE A 265 6.62 14.64 10.17
N PHE A 266 6.58 15.73 9.40
CA PHE A 266 7.79 16.41 8.91
C PHE A 266 8.05 17.73 9.65
N LEU A 267 7.39 17.96 10.79
CA LEU A 267 7.56 19.13 11.64
C LEU A 267 7.27 20.47 10.94
N GLY A 268 6.37 20.49 9.95
CA GLY A 268 5.98 21.73 9.26
C GLY A 268 5.41 22.80 10.21
N MET A 269 4.70 22.40 11.28
CA MET A 269 4.22 23.29 12.33
C MET A 269 5.28 23.52 13.39
N GLY A 270 6.26 24.36 13.08
CA GLY A 270 7.41 24.60 13.95
C GLY A 270 7.03 25.07 15.36
N ASP A 271 6.06 25.98 15.50
CA ASP A 271 5.63 26.52 16.80
C ASP A 271 5.00 25.46 17.72
N PHE A 272 4.18 24.57 17.17
CA PHE A 272 3.63 23.42 17.88
C PHE A 272 4.75 22.51 18.43
N PHE A 273 5.74 22.18 17.60
CA PHE A 273 6.85 21.31 18.01
C PHE A 273 7.79 21.97 19.02
N LEU A 274 7.92 23.30 19.02
CA LEU A 274 8.65 24.03 20.07
C LEU A 274 8.00 23.77 21.44
N TYR A 275 6.70 24.04 21.58
CA TYR A 275 5.99 23.81 22.84
C TYR A 275 5.97 22.34 23.25
N LEU A 276 5.79 21.44 22.28
CA LEU A 276 5.78 20.01 22.53
C LEU A 276 7.15 19.54 23.05
N ILE A 277 8.27 19.92 22.42
CA ILE A 277 9.61 19.51 22.88
C ILE A 277 9.90 20.08 24.28
N GLU A 278 9.58 21.35 24.54
CA GLU A 278 9.80 21.97 25.85
C GLU A 278 9.01 21.28 26.97
N ASP A 279 7.73 20.94 26.73
CA ASP A 279 6.90 20.27 27.71
C ASP A 279 7.32 18.79 27.87
N LEU A 280 7.75 18.12 26.79
CA LEU A 280 8.31 16.78 26.88
C LEU A 280 9.64 16.72 27.65
N GLU A 281 10.56 17.66 27.44
CA GLU A 281 11.84 17.71 28.17
C GLU A 281 11.62 17.81 29.69
N LYS A 282 10.61 18.56 30.14
CA LYS A 282 10.23 18.64 31.56
C LYS A 282 9.77 17.29 32.09
N ILE A 283 8.98 16.54 31.33
CA ILE A 283 8.53 15.21 31.72
C ILE A 283 9.71 14.24 31.73
N PHE A 284 10.47 14.10 30.66
CA PHE A 284 11.57 13.11 30.65
C PHE A 284 12.69 13.40 31.67
N SER A 285 12.82 14.63 32.17
CA SER A 285 13.72 14.96 33.28
C SER A 285 13.30 14.34 34.64
N GLN A 286 12.04 13.93 34.79
CA GLN A 286 11.51 13.26 35.97
C GLN A 286 11.39 11.76 35.61
N HIS A 287 11.96 10.85 36.41
CA HIS A 287 11.93 9.42 36.06
C HIS A 287 10.49 8.86 36.05
N TYR A 288 10.05 8.23 34.95
CA TYR A 288 8.65 7.84 34.73
C TYR A 288 8.40 6.35 34.47
N THR A 289 7.20 5.91 34.84
CA THR A 289 6.59 4.60 34.50
C THR A 289 5.81 4.66 33.19
N PRO A 290 5.83 3.60 32.36
CA PRO A 290 5.34 3.63 30.97
C PRO A 290 3.83 3.85 30.78
N GLN A 291 2.97 3.43 31.73
CA GLN A 291 1.51 3.57 31.59
C GLN A 291 1.00 5.01 31.75
N HIS A 292 1.66 5.80 32.61
CA HIS A 292 1.35 7.22 32.78
C HIS A 292 1.85 8.04 31.59
N LEU A 293 3.02 7.67 31.05
CA LEU A 293 3.63 8.35 29.92
C LEU A 293 2.67 8.46 28.72
N GLN A 294 1.96 7.41 28.33
CA GLN A 294 1.06 7.50 27.17
C GLN A 294 -0.13 8.46 27.40
N LYS A 295 -0.67 8.53 28.62
CA LYS A 295 -1.75 9.47 28.97
C LYS A 295 -1.22 10.89 29.03
N ASP A 296 -0.04 11.09 29.62
CA ASP A 296 0.59 12.39 29.75
C ASP A 296 1.06 12.92 28.39
N LEU A 297 1.60 12.07 27.50
CA LEU A 297 1.92 12.43 26.12
C LEU A 297 0.71 12.93 25.34
N LYS A 298 -0.44 12.24 25.47
CA LYS A 298 -1.70 12.70 24.86
C LYS A 298 -2.14 14.05 25.43
N ASN A 299 -1.96 14.27 26.73
CA ASN A 299 -2.29 15.54 27.37
C ASN A 299 -1.33 16.67 26.96
N ILE A 300 -0.02 16.41 26.90
CA ILE A 300 0.98 17.38 26.42
C ILE A 300 0.71 17.76 24.99
N PHE A 301 0.40 16.80 24.13
CA PHE A 301 0.10 17.07 22.72
C PHE A 301 -1.14 17.96 22.60
N LYS A 302 -2.18 17.72 23.41
CA LYS A 302 -3.33 18.62 23.50
C LYS A 302 -2.95 20.01 24.04
N GLN A 303 -2.15 20.08 25.10
CA GLN A 303 -1.71 21.35 25.66
C GLN A 303 -0.84 22.16 24.69
N ALA A 304 0.08 21.51 23.99
CA ALA A 304 0.90 22.12 22.94
C ALA A 304 0.00 22.61 21.80
N SER A 305 -1.00 21.82 21.40
CA SER A 305 -1.94 22.24 20.34
C SER A 305 -2.70 23.50 20.72
N SER A 306 -3.23 23.58 21.95
CA SER A 306 -3.94 24.77 22.46
C SER A 306 -3.04 26.00 22.66
N LYS A 307 -1.73 25.83 22.79
CA LYS A 307 -0.78 26.95 22.91
C LYS A 307 -0.25 27.44 21.56
N SER A 308 -0.49 26.67 20.49
CA SER A 308 0.13 26.85 19.18
C SER A 308 -0.88 27.28 18.12
N SER A 309 -0.38 27.61 16.93
CA SER A 309 -1.21 27.87 15.74
C SER A 309 -1.97 26.63 15.25
N ALA A 310 -1.75 25.46 15.84
CA ALA A 310 -2.51 24.25 15.56
C ALA A 310 -3.93 24.25 16.18
N GLU A 311 -4.27 25.26 16.98
CA GLU A 311 -5.61 25.44 17.53
C GLU A 311 -6.66 25.63 16.40
N GLY A 312 -7.52 24.63 16.22
CA GLY A 312 -8.60 24.66 15.23
C GLY A 312 -8.33 23.88 13.94
N GLU A 313 -7.24 23.14 13.83
CA GLU A 313 -7.01 22.26 12.69
C GLU A 313 -8.01 21.10 12.64
N LYS A 314 -8.65 20.93 11.48
CA LYS A 314 -9.68 19.90 11.25
C LYS A 314 -9.17 18.48 11.47
N PHE A 315 -7.88 18.25 11.23
CA PHE A 315 -7.27 16.92 11.18
C PHE A 315 -6.43 16.59 12.42
N LEU A 316 -6.36 17.48 13.42
CA LEU A 316 -5.54 17.28 14.62
C LEU A 316 -5.96 16.04 15.42
N ASN A 317 -7.26 15.71 15.44
CA ASN A 317 -7.79 14.54 16.15
C ASN A 317 -7.40 13.19 15.53
N ILE A 318 -6.84 13.20 14.32
CA ILE A 318 -6.38 12.00 13.59
C ILE A 318 -4.98 11.58 14.08
N PHE A 319 -4.22 12.53 14.60
CA PHE A 319 -2.90 12.30 15.15
C PHE A 319 -2.98 12.11 16.66
N THR A 320 -2.51 10.95 17.11
CA THR A 320 -2.34 10.70 18.54
C THR A 320 -0.89 10.31 18.78
N PRO A 321 -0.14 11.01 19.66
CA PRO A 321 1.19 10.54 20.02
C PRO A 321 1.07 9.19 20.73
N SER A 322 1.92 8.26 20.33
CA SER A 322 2.04 6.94 20.93
C SER A 322 3.46 6.74 21.40
N TYR A 323 3.59 6.23 22.61
CA TYR A 323 4.84 5.67 23.06
C TYR A 323 4.75 4.17 22.81
N GLU A 324 5.26 3.73 21.67
CA GLU A 324 5.47 2.31 21.45
C GLU A 324 6.85 1.98 21.99
N LYS A 325 6.87 1.47 23.23
CA LYS A 325 7.98 0.65 23.67
C LYS A 325 8.09 -0.46 22.64
N ILE A 326 9.15 -0.46 21.83
CA ILE A 326 9.50 -1.61 21.02
C ILE A 326 9.63 -2.75 22.03
N ILE A 327 8.61 -3.60 22.10
CA ILE A 327 8.77 -4.91 22.71
C ILE A 327 9.84 -5.53 21.83
N LEU A 328 11.02 -5.69 22.41
CA LEU A 328 12.10 -6.47 21.84
C LEU A 328 11.51 -7.85 21.53
N LYS A 329 10.94 -8.01 20.34
CA LYS A 329 10.98 -9.29 19.65
C LYS A 329 12.47 -9.50 19.46
N GLU A 330 12.99 -10.53 20.11
CA GLU A 330 14.41 -10.85 20.24
C GLU A 330 15.15 -11.01 18.89
N ASP A 331 14.43 -10.88 17.76
CA ASP A 331 14.97 -10.88 16.41
C ASP A 331 14.66 -9.56 15.67
N SER A 332 15.40 -8.48 15.96
CA SER A 332 15.77 -7.54 14.89
C SER A 332 16.94 -6.63 15.31
N THR A 333 18.05 -6.80 14.59
CA THR A 333 19.27 -5.99 14.61
C THR A 333 19.06 -4.59 14.00
N LYS A 334 18.01 -3.87 14.42
CA LYS A 334 17.72 -2.49 14.05
C LYS A 334 17.82 -1.61 15.30
N PHE A 335 19.03 -1.08 15.51
CA PHE A 335 19.31 0.12 16.30
C PHE A 335 19.29 0.06 17.84
N ASP A 336 19.89 -0.97 18.44
CA ASP A 336 20.31 -0.90 19.85
C ASP A 336 21.34 0.21 20.16
N LEU A 337 22.01 0.75 19.12
CA LEU A 337 22.99 1.85 19.23
C LEU A 337 22.36 3.25 19.43
N LEU A 338 21.02 3.38 19.38
CA LEU A 338 20.30 4.66 19.45
C LEU A 338 19.66 4.96 20.81
N LYS A 339 19.93 4.14 21.84
CA LYS A 339 19.43 4.39 23.20
C LYS A 339 20.19 5.55 23.83
N SER A 340 19.78 6.79 23.53
CA SER A 340 20.24 7.96 24.28
C SER A 340 19.74 7.83 25.72
N LYS A 341 20.64 8.00 26.70
CA LYS A 341 20.31 7.90 28.14
C LYS A 341 19.24 8.90 28.62
N HIS A 342 18.99 9.96 27.85
CA HIS A 342 18.21 11.12 28.27
C HIS A 342 16.90 11.31 27.50
N TRP A 343 16.64 10.51 26.47
CA TRP A 343 15.38 10.56 25.70
C TRP A 343 15.14 9.26 24.96
N PRO A 344 13.93 8.71 25.05
CA PRO A 344 13.58 7.57 24.24
C PRO A 344 13.36 8.05 22.80
N ASN A 345 14.16 7.52 21.87
CA ASN A 345 13.88 7.65 20.43
C ASN A 345 12.59 6.90 20.02
N GLU A 346 11.73 6.55 20.98
CA GLU A 346 10.56 5.67 20.87
C GLU A 346 9.23 6.45 20.82
N ILE A 347 9.29 7.78 20.70
CA ILE A 347 8.08 8.59 20.50
C ILE A 347 7.66 8.46 19.04
N SER A 348 6.57 7.74 18.80
CA SER A 348 5.94 7.61 17.49
C SER A 348 4.63 8.41 17.45
N LEU A 349 4.19 8.73 16.24
CA LEU A 349 2.92 9.38 16.01
C LEU A 349 1.97 8.33 15.42
N GLN A 350 0.95 7.93 16.17
CA GLN A 350 -0.12 7.09 15.66
C GLN A 350 -1.03 7.95 14.77
N PHE A 351 -1.03 7.65 13.48
CA PHE A 351 -1.92 8.26 12.49
C PHE A 351 -3.14 7.36 12.28
N ARG A 352 -4.27 7.73 12.89
CA ARG A 352 -5.50 6.92 12.88
C ARG A 352 -6.45 7.39 11.80
N VAL A 353 -6.24 6.90 10.59
CA VAL A 353 -7.01 7.32 9.43
C VAL A 353 -8.38 6.64 9.41
N GLY A 354 -9.43 7.43 9.22
CA GLY A 354 -10.76 6.91 8.93
C GLY A 354 -10.81 6.23 7.56
N TRP A 355 -11.54 5.13 7.47
CA TRP A 355 -11.90 4.55 6.18
C TRP A 355 -12.66 5.59 5.35
N PRO A 356 -12.34 5.81 4.04
CA PRO A 356 -11.60 4.95 3.09
C PRO A 356 -10.12 5.30 2.87
N LEU A 357 -9.58 6.31 3.56
CA LEU A 357 -8.22 6.80 3.31
C LEU A 357 -7.12 5.82 3.79
N ASN A 358 -7.46 4.87 4.64
CA ASN A 358 -6.57 3.76 5.01
C ASN A 358 -6.17 2.87 3.80
N LEU A 359 -6.90 2.95 2.68
CA LEU A 359 -6.51 2.32 1.42
C LEU A 359 -5.26 2.96 0.79
N PHE A 360 -5.06 4.24 1.07
CA PHE A 360 -3.95 5.04 0.56
C PHE A 360 -2.78 5.04 1.55
N PHE A 361 -3.06 5.18 2.84
CA PHE A 361 -2.08 5.13 3.93
C PHE A 361 -2.02 3.72 4.53
N THR A 362 -1.17 2.87 3.95
CA THR A 362 -0.93 1.53 4.49
C THR A 362 0.00 1.59 5.71
N GLU A 363 -0.10 0.59 6.59
CA GLU A 363 0.74 0.45 7.79
C GLU A 363 2.23 0.59 7.45
N ASP A 364 2.71 -0.08 6.41
CA ASP A 364 4.09 0.00 5.94
C ASP A 364 4.58 1.43 5.64
N ILE A 365 3.69 2.29 5.13
CA ILE A 365 4.02 3.68 4.80
C ILE A 365 4.04 4.53 6.08
N ILE A 366 3.13 4.24 7.03
CA ILE A 366 3.07 4.93 8.32
C ILE A 366 4.33 4.62 9.16
N GLU A 367 4.88 3.39 9.06
CA GLU A 367 6.17 3.07 9.66
C GLU A 367 7.30 3.93 9.08
N LEU A 368 7.37 4.07 7.75
CA LEU A 368 8.36 4.94 7.11
C LEU A 368 8.21 6.41 7.53
N TYR A 369 6.98 6.90 7.71
CA TYR A 369 6.75 8.24 8.24
C TYR A 369 7.23 8.39 9.68
N ASN A 370 7.00 7.38 10.53
CA ASN A 370 7.46 7.39 11.91
C ASN A 370 9.00 7.39 12.00
N ASP A 371 9.69 6.63 11.16
CA ASP A 371 11.16 6.63 11.11
C ASP A 371 11.71 8.03 10.77
N ILE A 372 11.10 8.71 9.79
CA ILE A 372 11.46 10.08 9.42
C ILE A 372 11.15 11.07 10.55
N PHE A 373 9.95 10.98 11.12
CA PHE A 373 9.51 11.84 12.21
C PHE A 373 10.42 11.75 13.42
N GLN A 374 10.76 10.53 13.86
CA GLN A 374 11.68 10.33 14.99
C GLN A 374 13.02 10.99 14.74
N PHE A 375 13.58 10.81 13.54
CA PHE A 375 14.85 11.45 13.18
C PHE A 375 14.74 12.97 13.16
N MET A 376 13.76 13.54 12.46
CA MET A 376 13.58 14.99 12.40
C MET A 376 13.33 15.61 13.78
N LEU A 377 12.54 14.94 14.63
CA LEU A 377 12.25 15.37 15.99
C LEU A 377 13.53 15.39 16.84
N THR A 378 14.39 14.37 16.69
CA THR A 378 15.69 14.36 17.37
C THR A 378 16.57 15.52 16.91
N CYS A 379 16.68 15.79 15.60
CA CYS A 379 17.42 16.93 15.07
C CYS A 379 16.92 18.27 15.66
N LYS A 380 15.60 18.50 15.64
CA LYS A 380 14.98 19.72 16.16
C LYS A 380 15.24 19.89 17.66
N ARG A 381 15.14 18.81 18.43
CA ARG A 381 15.44 18.83 19.86
C ARG A 381 16.90 19.20 20.13
N MET A 382 17.85 18.66 19.36
CA MET A 382 19.27 19.01 19.55
C MET A 382 19.55 20.47 19.25
N GLU A 383 18.93 21.02 18.21
CA GLU A 383 18.99 22.44 17.87
C GLU A 383 18.44 23.31 19.01
N LEU A 384 17.28 22.95 19.58
CA LEU A 384 16.70 23.68 20.72
C LEU A 384 17.52 23.55 22.01
N LYS A 385 18.03 22.37 22.32
CA LYS A 385 18.86 22.17 23.51
C LYS A 385 20.16 22.98 23.42
N LEU A 386 20.79 22.97 22.25
CA LEU A 386 21.96 23.81 21.98
C LEU A 386 21.58 25.29 22.08
N SER A 387 20.49 25.74 21.46
CA SER A 387 20.08 27.15 21.51
C SER A 387 19.84 27.62 22.96
N ASN A 388 19.10 26.83 23.75
CA ASN A 388 18.76 27.09 25.14
C ASN A 388 19.97 27.07 26.11
N SER A 389 21.04 26.34 25.78
CA SER A 389 22.25 26.28 26.63
C SER A 389 22.95 27.64 26.85
N TRP A 390 22.60 28.68 26.08
CA TRP A 390 23.13 30.04 26.26
C TRP A 390 22.46 30.80 27.40
N LEU A 391 21.22 30.44 27.76
CA LEU A 391 20.45 31.14 28.80
C LEU A 391 21.11 31.09 30.19
N PRO A 392 21.64 29.95 30.67
CA PRO A 392 22.37 29.91 31.94
C PRO A 392 23.65 30.77 31.93
N LEU A 393 24.36 30.81 30.81
CA LEU A 393 25.60 31.58 30.65
C LEU A 393 25.35 33.09 30.72
N THR A 394 24.26 33.59 30.11
CA THR A 394 23.88 35.01 30.17
C THR A 394 23.32 35.44 31.52
N ARG A 395 22.65 34.53 32.23
CA ARG A 395 22.10 34.79 33.57
C ARG A 395 23.18 34.78 34.64
N SER A 396 24.22 33.98 34.47
CA SER A 396 25.41 33.99 35.33
C SER A 396 26.24 35.24 35.03
N ARG A 397 25.93 36.35 35.70
CA ARG A 397 26.70 37.60 35.65
C ARG A 397 28.04 37.44 36.36
N SER A 398 28.95 36.65 35.79
CA SER A 398 30.36 36.64 36.19
C SER A 398 31.05 37.84 35.54
N SER A 399 31.62 38.71 36.37
CA SER A 399 32.27 39.96 35.97
C SER A 399 33.63 39.77 35.26
N LYS A 400 34.08 38.53 35.02
CA LYS A 400 35.39 38.26 34.39
C LYS A 400 35.23 37.34 33.16
N PRO A 401 35.60 37.79 31.96
CA PRO A 401 35.70 36.92 30.80
C PRO A 401 36.92 35.99 30.97
N PHE A 402 36.70 34.68 30.91
CA PHE A 402 37.77 33.67 30.93
C PHE A 402 37.94 33.08 29.52
N PRO A 403 39.16 32.67 29.11
CA PRO A 403 39.43 32.13 27.77
C PRO A 403 38.61 30.87 27.43
N GLU A 404 38.41 29.97 28.39
CA GLU A 404 37.67 28.72 28.19
C GLU A 404 36.19 28.98 27.94
N LEU A 405 35.63 30.08 28.45
CA LEU A 405 34.27 30.51 28.10
C LEU A 405 34.21 30.88 26.62
N SER A 406 35.17 31.64 26.10
CA SER A 406 35.21 31.96 24.66
C SER A 406 35.34 30.69 23.80
N TRP A 407 36.15 29.72 24.23
CA TRP A 407 36.27 28.44 23.53
C TRP A 407 34.95 27.65 23.53
N THR A 408 34.27 27.53 24.68
CA THR A 408 32.95 26.87 24.75
C THR A 408 31.92 27.52 23.83
N LEU A 409 31.94 28.85 23.72
CA LEU A 409 31.02 29.61 22.88
C LEU A 409 31.31 29.44 21.40
N VAL A 410 32.59 29.42 21.00
CA VAL A 410 33.01 29.13 19.63
C VAL A 410 32.64 27.69 19.24
N LEU A 411 32.86 26.73 20.13
CA LEU A 411 32.48 25.34 19.85
C LEU A 411 30.95 25.19 19.74
N ARG A 412 30.19 25.86 20.61
CA ARG A 412 28.73 25.92 20.54
C ARG A 412 28.25 26.56 19.24
N SER A 413 28.83 27.68 18.80
CA SER A 413 28.43 28.32 17.54
C SER A 413 28.70 27.41 16.34
N LYS A 414 29.85 26.72 16.30
CA LYS A 414 30.17 25.71 15.28
C LYS A 414 29.15 24.56 15.26
N MET A 415 28.87 23.96 16.42
CA MET A 415 27.90 22.86 16.52
C MET A 415 26.47 23.32 16.16
N SER A 416 26.09 24.53 16.57
CA SER A 416 24.80 25.13 16.24
C SER A 416 24.66 25.40 14.76
N ASN A 417 25.71 25.87 14.09
CA ASN A 417 25.72 26.08 12.65
C ASN A 417 25.55 24.76 11.90
N PHE A 418 26.28 23.73 12.32
CA PHE A 418 26.14 22.39 11.75
C PHE A 418 24.71 21.84 11.90
N MET A 419 24.09 21.99 13.08
CA MET A 419 22.69 21.57 13.30
C MET A 419 21.70 22.37 12.44
N TYR A 420 21.89 23.68 12.32
CA TYR A 420 21.06 24.54 11.48
C TYR A 420 21.14 24.13 10.01
N ASN A 421 22.36 23.90 9.49
CA ASN A 421 22.57 23.47 8.11
C ASN A 421 21.96 22.08 7.84
N LEU A 422 22.10 21.15 8.79
CA LEU A 422 21.44 19.84 8.70
C LEU A 422 19.92 19.98 8.65
N GLN A 423 19.34 20.81 9.52
CA GLN A 423 17.90 21.04 9.55
C GLN A 423 17.40 21.73 8.28
N PHE A 424 18.13 22.73 7.78
CA PHE A 424 17.81 23.45 6.54
C PHE A 424 17.77 22.49 5.35
N TYR A 425 18.77 21.61 5.21
CA TYR A 425 18.77 20.57 4.19
C TYR A 425 17.52 19.66 4.27
N LEU A 426 17.22 19.16 5.47
CA LEU A 426 16.11 18.23 5.68
C LEU A 426 14.75 18.85 5.33
N HIS A 427 14.53 20.11 5.69
CA HIS A 427 13.25 20.77 5.42
C HIS A 427 13.20 21.27 3.96
N THR A 428 14.15 22.09 3.54
CA THR A 428 14.06 22.79 2.25
C THR A 428 14.43 21.90 1.06
N GLU A 429 15.57 21.20 1.12
CA GLU A 429 16.03 20.41 -0.02
C GLU A 429 15.34 19.05 -0.13
N VAL A 430 15.01 18.42 1.01
CA VAL A 430 14.41 17.08 1.02
C VAL A 430 12.89 17.13 1.10
N THR A 431 12.34 17.79 2.13
CA THR A 431 10.89 17.74 2.39
C THR A 431 10.13 18.61 1.38
N ASP A 432 10.39 19.92 1.36
CA ASP A 432 9.61 20.86 0.56
C ASP A 432 9.69 20.57 -0.94
N SER A 433 10.88 20.21 -1.44
CA SER A 433 11.07 19.90 -2.86
C SER A 433 10.27 18.67 -3.31
N GLU A 434 10.28 17.60 -2.51
CA GLU A 434 9.59 16.35 -2.84
C GLU A 434 8.08 16.45 -2.61
N PHE A 435 7.63 17.16 -1.56
CA PHE A 435 6.21 17.43 -1.35
C PHE A 435 5.63 18.33 -2.44
N MET A 436 6.34 19.37 -2.87
CA MET A 436 5.89 20.23 -3.97
C MET A 436 5.83 19.46 -5.29
N ALA A 437 6.82 18.59 -5.57
CA ALA A 437 6.79 17.73 -6.74
C ALA A 437 5.61 16.74 -6.69
N MET A 438 5.36 16.13 -5.53
CA MET A 438 4.25 15.20 -5.30
C MET A 438 2.89 15.89 -5.45
N GLU A 439 2.65 17.02 -4.78
CA GLU A 439 1.41 17.78 -4.89
C GLU A 439 1.12 18.20 -6.33
N LYS A 440 2.16 18.63 -7.06
CA LYS A 440 2.04 18.98 -8.49
C LYS A 440 1.67 17.75 -9.31
N SER A 441 2.39 16.63 -9.20
CA SER A 441 2.08 15.42 -9.97
C SER A 441 0.69 14.86 -9.65
N ILE A 442 0.26 14.87 -8.39
CA ILE A 442 -1.09 14.44 -7.96
C ILE A 442 -2.16 15.36 -8.56
N SER A 443 -1.92 16.68 -8.60
CA SER A 443 -2.89 17.65 -9.10
C SER A 443 -2.97 17.72 -10.63
N THR A 444 -1.85 17.57 -11.34
CA THR A 444 -1.79 17.78 -12.80
C THR A 444 -1.81 16.50 -13.62
N GLU A 445 -1.22 15.40 -13.13
CA GLU A 445 -0.94 14.22 -13.97
C GLU A 445 -1.94 13.07 -13.76
N THR A 446 -2.72 13.04 -12.67
CA THR A 446 -3.47 11.82 -12.31
C THR A 446 -4.96 12.02 -12.10
N LYS A 447 -5.77 11.21 -12.80
CA LYS A 447 -7.18 10.92 -12.50
C LYS A 447 -7.37 9.46 -12.04
N ASP A 448 -6.30 8.83 -11.58
CA ASP A 448 -6.26 7.40 -11.25
C ASP A 448 -5.68 7.23 -9.84
N PHE A 449 -6.38 6.48 -9.03
CA PHE A 449 -6.03 6.22 -7.63
C PHE A 449 -4.70 5.46 -7.49
N GLU A 450 -4.43 4.47 -8.36
CA GLU A 450 -3.22 3.64 -8.22
C GLU A 450 -1.95 4.40 -8.59
N THR A 451 -2.02 5.29 -9.58
CA THR A 451 -0.87 6.11 -9.97
C THR A 451 -0.53 7.12 -8.89
N ALA A 452 -1.54 7.77 -8.29
CA ALA A 452 -1.33 8.66 -7.16
C ALA A 452 -0.74 7.95 -5.94
N ARG A 453 -1.24 6.73 -5.62
CA ARG A 453 -0.65 5.92 -4.55
C ARG A 453 0.81 5.58 -4.84
N LYS A 454 1.15 5.21 -6.08
CA LYS A 454 2.54 4.95 -6.50
C LYS A 454 3.42 6.19 -6.36
N ILE A 455 2.96 7.35 -6.84
CA ILE A 455 3.68 8.62 -6.73
C ILE A 455 3.98 8.93 -5.26
N HIS A 456 2.99 8.81 -4.40
CA HIS A 456 3.13 9.03 -2.96
C HIS A 456 4.14 8.05 -2.31
N THR A 457 3.99 6.74 -2.55
CA THR A 457 4.94 5.75 -2.01
C THR A 457 6.37 6.01 -2.48
N ASN A 458 6.56 6.39 -3.74
CA ASN A 458 7.87 6.69 -4.29
C ASN A 458 8.45 7.97 -3.68
N ALA A 459 7.63 9.02 -3.51
CA ALA A 459 8.05 10.27 -2.87
C ALA A 459 8.55 10.01 -1.43
N ILE A 460 7.83 9.21 -0.64
CA ILE A 460 8.21 8.91 0.75
C ILE A 460 9.47 8.05 0.80
N LEU A 461 9.56 7.02 -0.04
CA LEU A 461 10.79 6.21 -0.13
C LEU A 461 12.00 7.07 -0.51
N LYS A 462 11.81 8.04 -1.40
CA LYS A 462 12.85 8.98 -1.82
C LYS A 462 13.22 9.95 -0.70
N ILE A 463 12.25 10.46 0.08
CA ILE A 463 12.52 11.27 1.28
C ILE A 463 13.28 10.43 2.32
N HIS A 464 12.80 9.23 2.63
CA HIS A 464 13.44 8.32 3.58
C HIS A 464 14.91 8.03 3.19
N GLN A 465 15.18 7.80 1.90
CA GLN A 465 16.54 7.62 1.38
C GLN A 465 17.39 8.90 1.51
N ARG A 466 16.83 10.07 1.23
CA ARG A 466 17.51 11.37 1.33
C ARG A 466 17.73 11.84 2.77
N CYS A 467 16.92 11.38 3.73
CA CYS A 467 17.16 11.57 5.17
C CYS A 467 18.28 10.65 5.72
N PHE A 468 18.94 9.85 4.87
CA PHE A 468 20.05 8.95 5.21
C PHE A 468 19.74 7.78 6.13
N LEU A 469 18.47 7.55 6.47
CA LEU A 469 18.03 6.52 7.42
C LEU A 469 18.47 5.10 7.01
N ASN A 470 18.59 4.84 5.70
CA ASN A 470 19.05 3.55 5.17
C ASN A 470 20.57 3.32 5.28
N LYS A 471 21.38 4.37 5.45
CA LYS A 471 22.85 4.28 5.43
C LYS A 471 23.42 4.41 6.84
N LYS A 472 23.66 3.27 7.50
CA LYS A 472 24.27 3.21 8.85
C LYS A 472 25.58 4.00 8.96
N GLN A 473 26.38 4.02 7.90
CA GLN A 473 27.65 4.75 7.85
C GLN A 473 27.50 6.27 8.04
N ILE A 474 26.34 6.85 7.69
CA ILE A 474 26.05 8.28 7.86
C ILE A 474 25.31 8.53 9.17
N MET A 475 24.36 7.66 9.53
CA MET A 475 23.58 7.80 10.75
C MET A 475 24.44 7.71 12.02
N ILE A 476 25.41 6.78 12.07
CA ILE A 476 26.26 6.61 13.26
C ILE A 476 27.03 7.91 13.58
N PRO A 477 27.78 8.53 12.63
CA PRO A 477 28.39 9.83 12.86
C PRO A 477 27.41 10.92 13.31
N ILE A 478 26.23 11.03 12.69
CA ILE A 478 25.23 12.05 13.05
C ILE A 478 24.77 11.89 14.50
N TYR A 479 24.43 10.66 14.92
CA TYR A 479 24.02 10.42 16.30
C TYR A 479 25.15 10.62 17.30
N THR A 480 26.40 10.27 16.94
CA THR A 480 27.54 10.59 17.81
C THR A 480 27.76 12.10 17.95
N ILE A 481 27.47 12.89 16.92
CA ILE A 481 27.47 14.36 17.01
C ILE A 481 26.34 14.83 17.93
N PHE A 482 25.15 14.22 17.88
CA PHE A 482 24.09 14.55 18.83
C PHE A 482 24.53 14.28 20.27
N ASP A 483 25.16 13.14 20.55
CA ASP A 483 25.68 12.84 21.89
C ASP A 483 26.71 13.88 22.35
N GLN A 484 27.60 14.32 21.45
CA GLN A 484 28.58 15.39 21.72
C GLN A 484 27.90 16.73 22.00
N CYS A 485 26.87 17.10 21.24
CA CYS A 485 26.07 18.29 21.49
C CYS A 485 25.41 18.24 22.87
N THR A 486 24.92 17.06 23.29
CA THR A 486 24.36 16.86 24.64
C THR A 486 25.43 17.02 25.72
N GLN A 487 26.59 16.39 25.56
CA GLN A 487 27.71 16.51 26.51
C GLN A 487 28.18 17.96 26.63
N LEU A 488 28.24 18.70 25.52
CA LEU A 488 28.56 20.13 25.53
C LEU A 488 27.52 20.94 26.32
N CYS A 489 26.22 20.65 26.15
CA CYS A 489 25.16 21.31 26.92
C CYS A 489 25.28 21.02 28.43
N GLU A 490 25.64 19.79 28.80
CA GLU A 490 25.88 19.41 30.21
C GLU A 490 27.10 20.13 30.80
N ILE A 491 28.19 20.23 30.04
CA ILE A 491 29.37 21.00 30.44
C ILE A 491 29.02 22.47 30.65
N ILE A 492 28.26 23.07 29.73
CA ILE A 492 27.79 24.45 29.85
C ILE A 492 26.93 24.64 31.11
N TYR A 493 26.04 23.70 31.40
CA TYR A 493 25.23 23.74 32.61
C TYR A 493 26.09 23.68 33.89
N LEU A 494 27.06 22.77 33.96
CA LEU A 494 28.00 22.68 35.08
C LEU A 494 28.83 23.96 35.26
N LEU A 495 29.32 24.54 34.17
CA LEU A 495 30.06 25.81 34.18
C LEU A 495 29.20 26.98 34.68
N SER A 496 27.89 26.94 34.46
CA SER A 496 26.96 27.98 34.93
C SER A 496 26.67 27.91 36.44
N GLN A 497 26.80 26.73 37.07
CA GLN A 497 26.45 26.49 38.48
C GLN A 497 27.61 26.67 39.46
N GLU A 498 28.84 26.29 39.11
CA GLU A 498 29.98 26.31 40.06
C GLU A 498 31.27 26.87 39.42
N LEU A 499 31.66 28.09 39.80
CA LEU A 499 32.89 28.74 39.31
C LEU A 499 34.14 28.38 40.16
N THR A 500 34.49 27.09 40.30
CA THR A 500 35.69 26.66 41.08
C THR A 500 36.84 26.12 40.21
N GLN A 501 38.07 26.63 40.43
CA GLN A 501 39.32 26.33 39.67
C GLN A 501 39.56 24.84 39.33
N ALA A 502 39.18 23.92 40.23
CA ALA A 502 39.37 22.47 40.05
C ALA A 502 38.32 21.80 39.12
N ASN A 503 37.09 22.31 39.08
CA ASN A 503 36.06 21.83 38.16
C ASN A 503 36.37 22.27 36.71
N PHE A 504 37.11 23.37 36.53
CA PHE A 504 37.50 23.89 35.21
C PHE A 504 38.56 23.06 34.49
N GLN A 505 39.56 22.51 35.19
CA GLN A 505 40.54 21.63 34.53
C GLN A 505 39.88 20.33 34.04
N LYS A 506 38.92 19.80 34.81
CA LYS A 506 38.12 18.64 34.40
C LYS A 506 37.21 18.97 33.21
N SER A 507 36.54 20.13 33.20
CA SER A 507 35.69 20.52 32.08
C SER A 507 36.49 20.83 30.81
N ALA A 508 37.68 21.43 30.92
CA ALA A 508 38.58 21.67 29.78
C ALA A 508 39.03 20.38 29.09
N SER A 509 39.42 19.35 29.85
CA SER A 509 39.79 18.04 29.28
C SER A 509 38.62 17.35 28.56
N ARG A 510 37.40 17.47 29.11
CA ARG A 510 36.19 16.95 28.48
C ARG A 510 35.83 17.73 27.22
N LEU A 511 36.03 19.04 27.23
CA LEU A 511 35.73 19.89 26.09
C LEU A 511 36.69 19.62 24.91
N GLU A 512 37.98 19.40 25.20
CA GLU A 512 38.96 18.98 24.19
C GLU A 512 38.58 17.64 23.54
N GLN A 513 38.09 16.68 24.34
CA GLN A 513 37.59 15.40 23.83
C GLN A 513 36.38 15.61 22.91
N VAL A 514 35.40 16.40 23.36
CA VAL A 514 34.18 16.71 22.57
C VAL A 514 34.53 17.40 21.25
N GLU A 515 35.45 18.38 21.25
CA GLU A 515 35.88 19.05 20.01
C GLU A 515 36.59 18.10 19.05
N LYS A 516 37.54 17.28 19.54
CA LYS A 516 38.27 16.32 18.69
C LYS A 516 37.34 15.31 18.06
N GLU A 517 36.40 14.77 18.83
CA GLU A 517 35.47 13.79 18.30
C GLU A 517 34.45 14.43 17.35
N PHE A 518 34.00 15.66 17.62
CA PHE A 518 33.13 16.42 16.71
C PHE A 518 33.80 16.67 15.36
N GLU A 519 35.02 17.19 15.36
CA GLU A 519 35.79 17.44 14.14
C GLU A 519 36.06 16.14 13.38
N ARG A 520 36.37 15.03 14.09
CA ARG A 520 36.53 13.72 13.45
C ARG A 520 35.25 13.28 12.76
N ASN A 521 34.10 13.35 13.43
CA ASN A 521 32.83 12.90 12.87
C ASN A 521 32.34 13.82 11.75
N ARG A 522 32.56 15.14 11.88
CA ARG A 522 32.31 16.12 10.83
C ARG A 522 33.12 15.79 9.57
N ASN A 523 34.42 15.55 9.71
CA ASN A 523 35.29 15.20 8.59
C ASN A 523 34.94 13.84 7.96
N LEU A 524 34.51 12.86 8.76
CA LEU A 524 33.98 11.59 8.25
C LEU A 524 32.70 11.80 7.42
N LEU A 525 31.78 12.66 7.88
CA LEU A 525 30.57 12.97 7.12
C LEU A 525 30.88 13.67 5.80
N VAL A 526 31.83 14.61 5.80
CA VAL A 526 32.34 15.29 4.60
C VAL A 526 32.90 14.29 3.58
N GLN A 527 33.68 13.31 4.05
CA GLN A 527 34.27 12.28 3.18
C GLN A 527 33.23 11.30 2.61
N ILE A 528 32.26 10.88 3.43
CA ILE A 528 31.25 9.88 3.06
C ILE A 528 30.16 10.49 2.17
N ALA A 529 29.86 11.78 2.36
CA ALA A 529 28.81 12.49 1.64
C ALA A 529 29.30 13.87 1.18
N PRO A 530 30.07 13.95 0.08
CA PRO A 530 30.59 15.21 -0.46
C PRO A 530 29.50 16.20 -0.87
N PHE A 531 28.26 15.74 -1.10
CA PHE A 531 27.12 16.61 -1.36
C PHE A 531 26.60 17.29 -0.08
N LEU A 532 26.81 16.70 1.11
CA LEU A 532 26.58 17.38 2.40
C LEU A 532 27.63 18.48 2.65
N PHE A 533 28.76 18.45 1.95
CA PHE A 533 29.83 19.45 2.07
C PHE A 533 29.35 20.87 1.72
N SER A 534 28.61 21.03 0.61
CA SER A 534 28.06 22.34 0.22
C SER A 534 27.01 22.87 1.20
N ILE A 535 26.39 21.98 1.97
CA ILE A 535 25.41 22.32 3.00
C ILE A 535 26.12 22.67 4.31
N ILE A 536 27.20 21.97 4.65
CA ILE A 536 27.96 22.14 5.89
C ILE A 536 28.89 23.37 5.84
N GLU A 537 29.46 23.71 4.68
CA GLU A 537 30.45 24.80 4.52
C GLU A 537 29.90 26.13 4.00
N ASN A 538 28.59 26.29 3.78
CA ASN A 538 28.07 27.56 3.27
C ASN A 538 28.08 28.66 4.35
N LYS A 539 29.12 29.51 4.26
CA LYS A 539 29.36 30.84 4.86
C LYS A 539 29.93 30.88 6.29
N ASP A 540 31.21 30.53 6.40
CA ASP A 540 32.11 31.10 7.42
C ASP A 540 32.58 32.54 7.04
N ASP A 541 32.07 33.13 5.95
CA ASP A 541 32.35 34.51 5.51
C ASP A 541 31.11 35.42 5.64
N VAL A 542 30.75 35.84 6.86
CA VAL A 542 30.15 37.17 7.17
C VAL A 542 30.50 37.56 8.61
#